data_AF-A0A9D9LA05-F1
#
_entry.id   AF-A0A9D9LA05-F1
#
_cell.length_a   1.000
_cell.length_b   1.000
_cell.length_c   1.000
_cell.angle_alpha   90.00
_cell.angle_beta   90.00
_cell.angle_gamma   90.00
#
_symmetry.space_group_name_H-M   'P 1'
#
loop_
_entity.id
_entity.type
_entity.pdbx_description
1 polymer ?
#
loop_
_entity_poly.entity_id
_entity_poly.type
_entity_poly.pdbx_seq_one_letter_code
_entity_poly.pdbx_strand_id
1 'polypeptide(L)'
;MGKDRHGSFGWLLSQSGERKGKFVLSVILAAFSMICGIVPYHFIAKIVRDLLSGSTDKGAYITNCVIILALWLGHALFHALSTANSHLATFHTLAVIRKKALDKLAKMPLGDVISQPSGALKSTIVERIDSIETTLAHILPEFTTGIGAPIIILIYAFVINW
;
A
#
# COMPACT_ATOMS: atom_id res chain seq x y z
N MET A 1 30.53 5.76 14.08
CA MET A 1 29.31 5.24 14.73
C MET A 1 28.22 6.31 14.59
N GLY A 2 27.59 6.37 13.42
CA GLY A 2 26.54 7.35 13.11
C GLY A 2 25.24 6.90 13.77
N LYS A 3 24.69 7.74 14.64
CA LYS A 3 23.43 7.49 15.32
C LYS A 3 22.33 8.13 14.48
N ASP A 4 22.00 7.48 13.37
CA ASP A 4 20.96 7.93 12.46
C ASP A 4 19.63 7.81 13.21
N ARG A 5 18.97 8.93 13.46
CA ARG A 5 17.63 9.00 14.08
C ARG A 5 16.55 8.52 13.11
N HIS A 6 16.78 7.42 12.38
CA HIS A 6 15.73 6.80 11.59
C HIS A 6 14.82 6.07 12.58
N GLY A 7 13.55 6.48 12.68
CA GLY A 7 12.53 5.67 13.34
C GLY A 7 12.54 4.25 12.74
N SER A 8 12.06 3.25 13.49
CA SER A 8 12.13 1.83 13.11
C SER A 8 11.68 1.57 11.66
N PHE A 9 10.70 2.34 11.18
CA PHE A 9 10.20 2.32 9.80
C PHE A 9 11.22 2.81 8.76
N GLY A 10 11.92 3.91 9.05
CA GLY A 10 12.95 4.47 8.19
C GLY A 10 14.21 3.60 8.10
N TRP A 11 14.48 2.79 9.13
CA TRP A 11 15.52 1.76 9.06
C TRP A 11 15.07 0.58 8.20
N LEU A 12 13.83 0.11 8.32
CA LEU A 12 13.30 -0.95 7.46
C LEU A 12 13.33 -0.56 5.98
N LEU A 13 12.92 0.67 5.66
CA LEU A 13 12.99 1.20 4.28
C LEU A 13 14.42 1.35 3.75
N SER A 14 15.40 1.55 4.63
CA SER A 14 16.82 1.58 4.20
C SER A 14 17.34 0.18 3.87
N GLN A 15 16.80 -0.87 4.51
CA GLN A 15 17.12 -2.27 4.21
C GLN A 15 16.56 -2.73 2.84
N SER A 16 15.54 -2.06 2.32
CA SER A 16 14.89 -2.39 1.04
C SER A 16 15.72 -2.07 -0.21
N GLY A 17 16.88 -1.39 -0.08
CA GLY A 17 17.90 -1.25 -1.12
C GLY A 17 17.40 -0.80 -2.50
N GLU A 18 17.79 -1.53 -3.55
CA GLU A 18 17.51 -1.25 -4.98
C GLU A 18 16.03 -1.30 -5.39
N ARG A 19 15.14 -1.82 -4.53
CA ARG A 19 13.69 -1.96 -4.85
C ARG A 19 12.80 -0.84 -4.30
N LYS A 20 13.38 0.26 -3.80
CA LYS A 20 12.61 1.48 -3.43
C LYS A 20 11.64 1.92 -4.53
N GLY A 21 12.01 1.75 -5.80
CA GLY A 21 11.14 2.04 -6.94
C GLY A 21 9.83 1.25 -6.94
N LYS A 22 9.82 -0.01 -6.47
CA LYS A 22 8.59 -0.82 -6.39
C LYS A 22 7.66 -0.35 -5.28
N PHE A 23 8.20 0.14 -4.16
CA PHE A 23 7.41 0.77 -3.11
C PHE A 23 6.78 2.08 -3.60
N VAL A 24 7.57 2.95 -4.23
CA VAL A 24 7.05 4.20 -4.83
C VAL A 24 5.98 3.90 -5.88
N LEU A 25 6.21 2.90 -6.75
CA LEU A 25 5.24 2.49 -7.74
C LEU A 25 3.95 1.95 -7.10
N SER A 26 4.04 1.15 -6.04
CA SER A 26 2.88 0.66 -5.29
C SER A 26 2.05 1.82 -4.71
N VAL A 27 2.70 2.83 -4.13
CA VAL A 27 2.04 4.03 -3.59
C VAL A 27 1.37 4.84 -4.70
N ILE A 28 2.03 5.05 -5.84
CA ILE A 28 1.45 5.76 -7.00
C ILE A 28 0.24 5.00 -7.54
N LEU A 29 0.35 3.68 -7.71
CA LEU A 29 -0.77 2.83 -8.15
C LEU A 29 -1.94 2.86 -7.16
N ALA A 30 -1.66 2.90 -5.85
CA ALA A 30 -2.70 3.03 -4.82
C ALA A 30 -3.42 4.38 -4.93
N ALA A 31 -2.68 5.47 -5.14
CA ALA A 31 -3.25 6.80 -5.34
C ALA A 31 -4.13 6.88 -6.59
N PHE A 32 -3.68 6.32 -7.72
CA PHE A 32 -4.51 6.25 -8.93
C PHE A 32 -5.75 5.39 -8.74
N SER A 33 -5.61 4.22 -8.11
CA SER A 33 -6.74 3.36 -7.77
C SER A 33 -7.77 4.12 -6.96
N MET A 34 -7.34 4.84 -5.92
CA MET A 34 -8.22 5.66 -5.07
C MET A 34 -8.99 6.71 -5.88
N ILE A 35 -8.33 7.44 -6.76
CA ILE A 35 -8.99 8.43 -7.64
C ILE A 35 -10.02 7.73 -8.54
N CYS A 36 -9.66 6.61 -9.18
CA CYS A 36 -10.58 5.82 -9.98
C CYS A 36 -11.77 5.27 -9.18
N GLY A 37 -11.63 5.08 -7.87
CA GLY A 37 -12.74 4.70 -6.98
C GLY A 37 -13.68 5.87 -6.63
N ILE A 38 -13.16 7.11 -6.60
CA ILE A 38 -13.93 8.30 -6.22
C ILE A 38 -14.65 8.94 -7.42
N VAL A 39 -14.01 8.99 -8.60
CA VAL A 39 -14.58 9.61 -9.80
C VAL A 39 -15.96 9.05 -10.22
N PRO A 40 -16.26 7.73 -10.11
CA PRO A 40 -17.57 7.17 -10.42
C PRO A 40 -18.74 7.87 -9.73
N TYR A 41 -18.56 8.36 -8.50
CA TYR A 41 -19.61 9.06 -7.74
C TYR A 41 -20.03 10.37 -8.43
N HIS A 42 -19.13 11.04 -9.14
CA HIS A 42 -19.48 12.22 -9.94
C HIS A 42 -20.42 11.87 -11.10
N PHE A 43 -20.18 10.75 -11.78
CA PHE A 43 -21.02 10.27 -12.88
C PHE A 43 -22.37 9.76 -12.38
N ILE A 44 -22.41 9.11 -11.21
CA ILE A 44 -23.67 8.76 -10.55
C ILE A 44 -24.48 10.02 -10.24
N ALA A 45 -23.84 11.06 -9.69
CA ALA A 45 -24.52 12.34 -9.44
C ALA A 45 -25.04 13.01 -10.73
N LYS A 46 -24.33 12.88 -11.86
CA LYS A 46 -24.83 13.31 -13.17
C LYS A 46 -26.09 12.55 -13.58
N ILE A 47 -26.07 11.22 -13.52
CA ILE A 47 -27.23 10.36 -13.83
C ILE A 47 -28.43 10.76 -12.98
N VAL A 48 -28.25 10.98 -11.67
CA VAL A 48 -29.33 11.39 -10.77
C VAL A 48 -29.88 12.77 -11.17
N ARG A 49 -29.03 13.74 -11.50
CA ARG A 49 -29.48 15.06 -11.98
C ARG A 49 -30.25 14.98 -13.29
N ASP A 50 -29.75 14.21 -14.25
CA ASP A 50 -30.41 14.02 -15.55
C ASP A 50 -31.79 13.38 -15.36
N LEU A 51 -31.90 12.42 -14.44
CA LEU A 51 -33.16 11.76 -14.10
C LEU A 51 -34.15 12.73 -13.45
N LEU A 52 -33.69 13.56 -12.51
CA LEU A 52 -34.51 14.58 -11.85
C LEU A 52 -34.97 15.69 -12.81
N SER A 53 -34.16 16.01 -13.82
CA SER A 53 -34.54 16.97 -14.88
C SER A 53 -35.53 16.42 -15.90
N GLY A 54 -35.89 15.12 -15.81
CA GLY A 54 -36.79 14.46 -16.75
C GLY A 54 -36.16 14.16 -18.12
N SER A 55 -34.83 14.16 -18.21
CA SER A 55 -34.13 13.83 -19.45
C SER A 55 -34.33 12.35 -19.82
N THR A 56 -34.78 12.09 -21.04
CA THR A 56 -35.01 10.75 -21.60
C THR A 56 -33.89 10.28 -22.52
N ASP A 57 -32.75 10.97 -22.52
CA ASP A 57 -31.60 10.62 -23.36
C ASP A 57 -30.90 9.35 -22.88
N LYS A 58 -31.38 8.21 -23.41
CA LYS A 58 -30.82 6.87 -23.15
C LYS A 58 -29.33 6.78 -23.50
N GLY A 59 -28.85 7.55 -24.49
CA GLY A 59 -27.45 7.54 -24.91
C GLY A 59 -26.54 8.06 -23.78
N ALA A 60 -26.89 9.21 -23.21
CA ALA A 60 -26.15 9.79 -22.08
C ALA A 60 -26.08 8.85 -20.87
N TYR A 61 -27.19 8.18 -20.51
CA TYR A 61 -27.21 7.20 -19.42
C TYR A 61 -26.29 6.01 -19.69
N ILE A 62 -26.36 5.41 -20.88
CA ILE A 62 -25.52 4.26 -21.24
C ILE A 62 -24.03 4.66 -21.23
N THR A 63 -23.68 5.81 -21.81
CA THR A 63 -22.30 6.30 -21.80
C THR A 63 -21.79 6.51 -20.38
N ASN A 64 -22.58 7.14 -19.50
CA ASN A 64 -22.20 7.32 -18.10
C ASN A 64 -22.02 5.98 -17.36
N CYS A 65 -22.90 5.01 -17.60
CA CYS A 65 -22.77 3.66 -17.04
C CYS A 65 -21.50 2.93 -17.51
N VAL A 66 -21.16 3.03 -18.79
CA VAL A 66 -19.94 2.44 -19.36
C VAL A 66 -18.70 3.09 -18.75
N ILE A 67 -18.70 4.42 -18.57
CA ILE A 67 -17.60 5.14 -17.92
C ILE A 67 -17.44 4.69 -16.46
N ILE A 68 -18.54 4.58 -15.71
CA ILE A 68 -18.52 4.08 -14.32
C ILE A 68 -17.91 2.67 -14.26
N LEU A 69 -18.33 1.78 -15.15
CA LEU A 69 -17.82 0.41 -15.23
C LEU A 69 -16.34 0.38 -15.55
N ALA A 70 -15.88 1.17 -16.53
CA ALA A 70 -14.46 1.27 -16.88
C ALA A 70 -13.60 1.81 -15.72
N LEU A 71 -14.09 2.82 -14.99
CA LEU A 71 -13.42 3.37 -13.82
C LEU A 71 -13.32 2.35 -12.67
N TRP A 72 -14.39 1.57 -12.44
CA TRP A 72 -14.40 0.50 -11.44
C TRP A 72 -13.41 -0.63 -11.78
N LEU A 73 -13.33 -1.03 -13.05
CA LEU A 73 -12.33 -2.00 -13.51
C LEU A 73 -10.92 -1.46 -13.35
N GLY A 74 -10.70 -0.17 -13.68
CA GLY A 74 -9.43 0.51 -13.45
C GLY A 74 -9.05 0.55 -11.97
N HIS A 75 -10.00 0.89 -11.09
CA HIS A 75 -9.83 0.88 -9.65
C HIS A 75 -9.35 -0.50 -9.16
N ALA A 76 -10.06 -1.57 -9.54
CA ALA A 76 -9.75 -2.94 -9.15
C ALA A 76 -8.36 -3.37 -9.65
N LEU A 77 -8.02 -3.05 -10.91
CA LEU A 77 -6.73 -3.39 -11.51
C LEU A 77 -5.58 -2.68 -10.80
N PHE A 78 -5.66 -1.36 -10.63
CA PHE A 78 -4.61 -0.58 -9.98
C PHE A 78 -4.47 -0.96 -8.50
N HIS A 79 -5.57 -1.28 -7.82
CA HIS A 79 -5.52 -1.76 -6.45
C HIS A 79 -4.77 -3.10 -6.37
N ALA A 80 -5.13 -4.07 -7.21
CA ALA A 80 -4.50 -5.37 -7.23
C ALA A 80 -3.00 -5.28 -7.53
N LEU A 81 -2.61 -4.45 -8.52
CA LEU A 81 -1.22 -4.20 -8.87
C LEU A 81 -0.45 -3.52 -7.73
N SER A 82 -1.07 -2.55 -7.05
CA SER A 82 -0.47 -1.88 -5.89
C SER A 82 -0.17 -2.87 -4.77
N THR A 83 -1.15 -3.70 -4.40
CA THR A 83 -1.00 -4.71 -3.34
C THR A 83 0.04 -5.77 -3.72
N ALA A 84 -0.01 -6.29 -4.95
CA ALA A 84 0.96 -7.28 -5.43
C ALA A 84 2.41 -6.74 -5.41
N ASN A 85 2.61 -5.50 -5.86
CA ASN A 85 3.94 -4.87 -5.81
C ASN A 85 4.44 -4.67 -4.38
N SER A 86 3.55 -4.33 -3.44
CA SER A 86 3.89 -4.19 -2.02
C SER A 86 4.33 -5.54 -1.41
N HIS A 87 3.61 -6.63 -1.68
CA HIS A 87 4.02 -7.97 -1.25
C HIS A 87 5.39 -8.35 -1.81
N LEU A 88 5.61 -8.16 -3.12
CA LEU A 88 6.88 -8.49 -3.75
C LEU A 88 8.06 -7.68 -3.20
N ALA A 89 7.83 -6.42 -2.83
CA ALA A 89 8.84 -5.57 -2.20
C ALA A 89 9.10 -5.98 -0.74
N THR A 90 8.06 -6.41 -0.04
CA THR A 90 8.14 -6.85 1.36
C THR A 90 8.87 -8.18 1.49
N PHE A 91 8.54 -9.19 0.69
CA PHE A 91 9.24 -10.48 0.68
C PHE A 91 10.74 -10.33 0.41
N HIS A 92 11.11 -9.43 -0.50
CA HIS A 92 12.51 -9.15 -0.77
C HIS A 92 13.21 -8.53 0.46
N THR A 93 12.58 -7.57 1.11
CA THR A 93 13.11 -6.94 2.33
C THR A 93 13.28 -7.98 3.43
N LEU A 94 12.31 -8.88 3.59
CA LEU A 94 12.34 -9.99 4.54
C LEU A 94 13.54 -10.92 4.32
N ALA A 95 13.80 -11.30 3.07
CA ALA A 95 14.94 -12.14 2.70
C ALA A 95 16.29 -11.46 3.04
N VAL A 96 16.40 -10.16 2.80
CA VAL A 96 17.60 -9.38 3.16
C VAL A 96 17.82 -9.34 4.67
N ILE A 97 16.77 -9.12 5.46
CA ILE A 97 16.85 -9.07 6.92
C ILE A 97 17.26 -10.44 7.47
N ARG A 98 16.65 -11.54 6.97
CA ARG A 98 17.03 -12.91 7.36
C ARG A 98 18.50 -13.21 7.09
N LYS A 99 19.00 -12.84 5.91
CA LYS A 99 20.42 -13.02 5.56
C LYS A 99 21.33 -12.26 6.52
N LYS A 100 21.03 -10.98 6.79
CA LYS A 100 21.82 -10.16 7.73
C LYS A 100 21.79 -10.71 9.17
N ALA A 101 20.65 -11.25 9.61
CA ALA A 101 20.52 -11.86 10.92
C ALA A 101 21.43 -13.11 11.04
N LEU A 102 21.44 -13.97 10.02
CA LEU A 102 22.30 -15.15 9.97
C LEU A 102 23.80 -14.76 9.89
N ASP A 103 24.15 -13.79 9.04
CA ASP A 103 25.54 -13.30 8.93
C ASP A 103 26.03 -12.69 10.25
N LYS A 104 25.14 -12.03 11.01
CA LYS A 104 25.47 -11.49 12.32
C LYS A 104 25.66 -12.60 13.34
N LEU A 105 24.77 -13.60 13.34
CA LEU A 105 24.88 -14.77 14.23
C LEU A 105 26.20 -15.52 14.03
N ALA A 106 26.62 -15.70 12.77
CA ALA A 106 27.87 -16.38 12.44
C ALA A 106 29.15 -15.65 12.91
N LYS A 107 29.05 -14.34 13.21
CA LYS A 107 30.17 -13.49 13.64
C LYS A 107 30.16 -13.18 15.14
N MET A 108 29.18 -13.70 15.89
CA MET A 108 29.08 -13.45 17.34
C MET A 108 30.00 -14.39 18.12
N PRO A 109 30.56 -13.94 19.26
CA PRO A 109 31.31 -14.81 20.16
C PRO A 109 30.48 -16.02 20.58
N LEU A 110 31.07 -17.21 20.61
CA LEU A 110 30.35 -18.44 21.02
C LEU A 110 29.70 -18.31 22.41
N GLY A 111 30.33 -17.57 23.33
CA GLY A 111 29.78 -17.32 24.66
C GLY A 111 28.40 -16.64 24.62
N ASP A 112 28.23 -15.65 23.72
CA ASP A 112 26.96 -14.95 23.56
C ASP A 112 25.92 -15.85 22.89
N VAL A 113 26.33 -16.65 21.90
CA VAL A 113 25.42 -17.55 21.17
C VAL A 113 24.93 -18.70 22.05
N ILE A 114 25.80 -19.29 22.87
CA ILE A 114 25.46 -20.39 23.77
C ILE A 114 24.65 -19.89 24.98
N SER A 115 24.82 -18.63 25.37
CA SER A 115 24.02 -18.01 26.44
C SER A 115 22.53 -17.86 26.09
N GLN A 116 22.17 -17.95 24.80
CA GLN A 116 20.79 -17.94 24.35
C GLN A 116 20.29 -19.35 24.01
N PRO A 117 19.06 -19.71 24.43
CA PRO A 117 18.42 -20.93 23.95
C PRO A 117 18.25 -20.92 22.42
N SER A 118 18.53 -22.04 21.76
CA SER A 118 18.38 -22.19 20.30
C SER A 118 16.96 -21.85 19.81
N GLY A 119 15.94 -22.10 20.64
CA GLY A 119 14.55 -21.70 20.38
C GLY A 119 14.35 -20.18 20.30
N ALA A 120 15.06 -19.39 21.11
CA ALA A 120 14.98 -17.92 21.08
C ALA A 120 15.61 -17.35 19.80
N LEU A 121 16.71 -17.95 19.34
CA LEU A 121 17.36 -17.61 18.06
C LEU A 121 16.44 -17.92 16.87
N LYS A 122 15.85 -19.13 16.84
CA LYS A 122 14.88 -19.53 15.81
C LYS A 122 13.68 -18.57 15.77
N SER A 123 13.07 -18.31 16.92
CA SER A 123 11.91 -17.41 17.01
C SER A 123 12.25 -16.00 16.52
N THR A 124 13.46 -15.50 16.81
CA THR A 124 13.88 -14.17 16.34
C THR A 124 14.12 -14.11 14.83
N ILE A 125 14.77 -15.12 14.25
CA ILE A 125 15.15 -15.10 12.82
C ILE A 125 13.97 -15.48 11.91
N VAL A 126 13.07 -16.34 12.37
CA VAL A 126 11.95 -16.81 11.57
C VAL A 126 10.69 -16.02 11.92
N GLU A 127 10.19 -16.20 13.15
CA GLU A 127 8.86 -15.75 13.55
C GLU A 127 8.77 -14.23 13.71
N ARG A 128 9.76 -13.59 14.35
CA ARG A 128 9.78 -12.13 14.51
C ARG A 128 10.06 -11.37 13.22
N ILE A 129 10.75 -12.00 12.26
CA ILE A 129 10.96 -11.38 10.95
C ILE A 129 9.67 -11.51 10.15
N ASP A 130 9.05 -12.69 10.10
CA ASP A 130 7.77 -12.93 9.41
C ASP A 130 6.64 -12.02 9.91
N SER A 131 6.58 -11.71 11.20
CA SER A 131 5.54 -10.81 11.73
C SER A 131 5.61 -9.38 11.17
N ILE A 132 6.77 -8.96 10.65
CA ILE A 132 6.95 -7.66 10.00
C ILE A 132 6.42 -7.71 8.55
N GLU A 133 6.33 -8.89 7.94
CA GLU A 133 5.87 -9.06 6.56
C GLU A 133 4.45 -8.54 6.37
N THR A 134 3.49 -9.07 7.13
CA THR A 134 2.08 -8.66 7.02
C THR A 134 1.94 -7.16 7.26
N THR A 135 2.67 -6.66 8.27
CA THR A 135 2.68 -5.24 8.62
C THR A 135 3.19 -4.38 7.46
N LEU A 136 4.35 -4.69 6.87
CA LEU A 136 4.91 -3.92 5.75
C LEU A 136 4.10 -4.05 4.46
N ALA A 137 3.62 -5.24 4.15
CA ALA A 137 2.94 -5.52 2.88
C ALA A 137 1.58 -4.82 2.79
N HIS A 138 0.84 -4.77 3.90
CA HIS A 138 -0.50 -4.17 3.95
C HIS A 138 -0.50 -2.70 4.36
N ILE A 139 0.35 -2.27 5.29
CA ILE A 139 0.33 -0.87 5.74
C ILE A 139 0.66 0.09 4.60
N LEU A 140 1.57 -0.23 3.67
CA LEU A 140 1.91 0.73 2.62
C LEU A 140 0.73 1.07 1.68
N PRO A 141 0.03 0.08 1.09
CA PRO A 141 -1.17 0.36 0.30
C PRO A 141 -2.32 0.91 1.14
N GLU A 142 -2.64 0.28 2.27
CA GLU A 142 -3.83 0.59 3.07
C GLU A 142 -3.75 1.94 3.77
N PHE A 143 -2.56 2.34 4.25
CA PHE A 143 -2.38 3.65 4.86
C PHE A 143 -2.49 4.76 3.82
N THR A 144 -1.98 4.52 2.60
CA THR A 144 -2.10 5.45 1.47
C THR A 144 -3.57 5.65 1.10
N THR A 145 -4.33 4.55 0.93
CA THR A 145 -5.76 4.62 0.58
C THR A 145 -6.61 5.16 1.74
N GLY A 146 -6.34 4.74 2.97
CA GLY A 146 -7.08 5.11 4.17
C GLY A 146 -6.96 6.59 4.56
N ILE A 147 -5.81 7.23 4.32
CA ILE A 147 -5.64 8.67 4.57
C ILE A 147 -6.02 9.51 3.35
N GLY A 148 -5.68 9.07 2.13
CA GLY A 148 -5.96 9.88 0.95
C GLY A 148 -7.45 10.00 0.65
N ALA A 149 -8.26 8.97 0.91
CA ALA A 149 -9.69 9.01 0.66
C ALA A 149 -10.42 10.13 1.44
N PRO A 150 -10.29 10.26 2.78
CA PRO A 150 -10.93 11.35 3.51
C PRO A 150 -10.40 12.72 3.12
N ILE A 151 -9.11 12.86 2.76
CA ILE A 151 -8.56 14.13 2.26
C ILE A 151 -9.22 14.53 0.94
N ILE A 152 -9.33 13.61 -0.02
CA ILE A 152 -9.96 13.90 -1.32
C ILE A 152 -11.44 14.25 -1.15
N ILE A 153 -12.16 13.51 -0.30
CA ILE A 153 -13.57 13.80 0.00
C ILE A 153 -13.72 15.20 0.63
N LEU A 154 -12.84 15.56 1.56
CA LEU A 154 -12.84 16.87 2.20
C LEU A 154 -12.57 17.99 1.19
N ILE A 155 -11.59 17.83 0.30
CA ILE A 155 -11.35 18.78 -0.81
C ILE A 155 -12.59 18.88 -1.69
N TYR A 156 -13.17 17.75 -2.08
CA TYR A 156 -14.37 17.73 -2.93
C TYR A 156 -15.56 18.45 -2.27
N ALA A 157 -15.74 18.29 -0.96
CA ALA A 157 -16.76 18.98 -0.18
C ALA A 157 -16.54 20.51 -0.12
N PHE A 158 -15.30 20.98 -0.11
CA PHE A 158 -15.02 22.43 -0.19
C PHE A 158 -15.18 22.99 -1.61
N VAL A 159 -14.95 22.18 -2.64
CA VAL A 159 -15.06 22.61 -4.06
C VAL A 159 -16.51 22.62 -4.53
N ILE A 160 -17.31 21.63 -4.13
CA ILE A 160 -18.77 21.70 -4.26
C ILE A 160 -19.25 22.66 -3.18
N ASN A 161 -19.18 23.95 -3.48
CA ASN A 161 -19.87 24.97 -2.69
C ASN A 161 -21.31 24.49 -2.47
N TRP A 162 -21.69 24.38 -1.20
CA TRP A 162 -23.10 24.36 -0.84
C TRP A 162 -23.77 25.68 -1.24
#